data_AF-A0A0R3R495-F1
#
_entry.id   AF-A0A0R3R495-F1
#
_cell.length_a   1.000
_cell.length_b   1.000
_cell.length_c   1.000
_cell.angle_alpha   90.00
_cell.angle_beta   90.00
_cell.angle_gamma   90.00
#
_symmetry.space_group_name_H-M   'P 1'
#
loop_
_entity.id
_entity.type
_entity.pdbx_description
1 polymer ?
#
loop_
_entity_poly.entity_id
_entity_poly.type
_entity_poly.pdbx_seq_one_letter_code
_entity_poly.pdbx_strand_id
1 'polypeptide(L)'
;MSVSSEDHTSACVADDKSVIHIGRMFIRSGVRHKCDVKGDTVTYEQESTCYDNGIHYDVGEHFRNGSFVLVCQKDGITIEGCYARNTDITIPVGTERIVEHYLHKCELLDQGRVRYTANLIGCKKDNEFFNEGQIWTSEHIRYQCTSYGIVRVLGCVDDNGLFVELGRDVLMRNIVHRCYRVDKTTVYHRFACVGRTLAECILTPPVERLPPISQT
;
A
#
# COMPACT_ATOMS: atom_id res chain seq x y z
N MET A 1 49.60 55.47 30.06
CA MET A 1 49.58 54.14 29.44
C MET A 1 48.16 53.61 29.51
N SER A 2 47.44 53.78 28.42
CA SER A 2 46.07 53.29 28.21
C SER A 2 46.15 51.83 27.78
N VAL A 3 45.66 50.91 28.61
CA VAL A 3 45.40 49.53 28.22
C VAL A 3 43.90 49.42 28.01
N SER A 4 43.50 49.46 26.74
CA SER A 4 42.17 49.11 26.26
C SER A 4 42.00 47.60 26.39
N SER A 5 41.20 47.15 27.36
CA SER A 5 40.79 45.75 27.42
C SER A 5 39.75 45.49 26.33
N GLU A 6 40.20 44.93 25.21
CA GLU A 6 39.34 44.27 24.23
C GLU A 6 38.79 43.01 24.90
N ASP A 7 37.56 43.11 25.40
CA ASP A 7 36.80 42.01 25.96
C ASP A 7 36.48 41.00 24.85
N HIS A 8 37.40 40.06 24.63
CA HIS A 8 37.23 38.96 23.68
C HIS A 8 36.14 38.03 24.22
N THR A 9 34.91 38.27 23.78
CA THR A 9 33.79 37.38 24.07
C THR A 9 34.11 36.00 23.48
N SER A 10 34.29 34.99 24.34
CA SER A 10 34.73 33.64 23.95
C SER A 10 33.64 32.57 24.13
N ALA A 11 32.49 32.96 24.68
CA ALA A 11 31.36 32.08 24.96
C ALA A 11 30.06 32.88 25.12
N CYS A 12 28.94 32.20 24.97
CA CYS A 12 27.62 32.66 25.35
C CYS A 12 27.26 32.09 26.71
N VAL A 13 26.48 32.83 27.50
CA VAL A 13 25.95 32.36 28.77
C VAL A 13 24.43 32.30 28.65
N ALA A 14 23.84 31.13 28.84
CA ALA A 14 22.39 30.95 28.83
C ALA A 14 21.76 31.44 30.15
N ASP A 15 20.42 31.59 30.18
CA ASP A 15 19.68 32.12 31.34
C ASP A 15 19.90 31.29 32.62
N ASP A 16 20.17 29.99 32.47
CA ASP A 16 20.48 29.07 33.57
C ASP A 16 21.96 29.10 34.01
N LYS A 17 22.73 30.06 33.49
CA LYS A 17 24.18 30.26 33.69
C LYS A 17 25.07 29.19 33.06
N SER A 18 24.54 28.32 32.21
CA SER A 18 25.39 27.41 31.44
C SER A 18 26.24 28.17 30.42
N VAL A 19 27.51 27.79 30.30
CA VAL A 19 28.49 28.41 29.40
C VAL A 19 28.60 27.60 28.12
N ILE A 20 28.38 28.25 26.98
CA ILE A 20 28.43 27.66 25.65
C ILE A 20 29.59 28.30 24.89
N HIS A 21 30.69 27.57 24.71
CA HIS A 21 31.80 28.07 23.90
C HIS A 21 31.36 28.33 22.45
N ILE A 22 31.98 29.33 21.82
CA ILE A 22 31.72 29.68 20.43
C ILE A 22 31.87 28.44 19.53
N GLY A 23 30.92 28.26 18.60
CA GLY A 23 30.85 27.13 17.68
C GLY A 23 30.36 25.83 18.32
N ARG A 24 30.05 25.82 19.62
CA ARG A 24 29.42 24.68 20.29
C ARG A 24 27.91 24.84 20.31
N MET A 25 27.26 23.68 20.34
CA MET A 25 25.83 23.56 20.58
C MET A 25 25.55 22.36 21.47
N PHE A 26 24.43 22.42 22.17
CA PHE A 26 23.84 21.28 22.85
C PHE A 26 22.32 21.34 22.76
N ILE A 27 21.67 20.20 22.98
CA ILE A 27 20.21 20.14 23.07
C ILE A 27 19.83 19.77 24.50
N ARG A 28 18.92 20.56 25.09
CA ARG A 28 18.38 20.31 26.43
C ARG A 28 16.89 20.57 26.43
N SER A 29 16.11 19.62 26.95
CA SER A 29 14.65 19.71 27.00
C SER A 29 14.00 20.05 25.64
N GLY A 30 14.55 19.53 24.55
CA GLY A 30 14.06 19.79 23.18
C GLY A 30 14.44 21.16 22.61
N VAL A 31 15.22 21.97 23.33
CA VAL A 31 15.72 23.27 22.85
C VAL A 31 17.18 23.12 22.48
N ARG A 32 17.53 23.54 21.26
CA ARG A 32 18.89 23.68 20.79
C ARG A 32 19.43 25.01 21.29
N HIS A 33 20.54 24.95 22.02
CA HIS A 33 21.28 26.09 22.51
C HIS A 33 22.58 26.21 21.71
N LYS A 34 22.76 27.32 21.00
CA LYS A 34 23.91 27.54 20.12
C LYS A 34 24.56 28.88 20.39
N CYS A 35 25.89 28.90 20.41
CA CYS A 35 26.68 30.13 20.45
C CYS A 35 27.48 30.27 19.16
N ASP A 36 27.24 31.33 18.40
CA ASP A 36 27.87 31.53 17.09
C ASP A 36 28.31 32.98 16.88
N VAL A 37 29.22 33.20 15.94
CA VAL A 37 29.70 34.55 15.59
C VAL A 37 28.93 35.04 14.36
N LYS A 38 28.24 36.17 14.49
CA LYS A 38 27.57 36.89 13.39
C LYS A 38 28.24 38.24 13.20
N GLY A 39 29.09 38.34 12.16
CA GLY A 39 29.92 39.52 11.93
C GLY A 39 30.91 39.71 13.08
N ASP A 40 30.89 40.89 13.70
CA ASP A 40 31.74 41.21 14.86
C ASP A 40 31.07 40.89 16.21
N THR A 41 29.90 40.25 16.21
CA THR A 41 29.12 39.97 17.42
C THR A 41 28.98 38.48 17.69
N VAL A 42 29.12 38.10 18.96
CA VAL A 42 28.79 36.74 19.43
C VAL A 42 27.30 36.70 19.75
N THR A 43 26.57 35.79 19.12
CA THR A 43 25.12 35.64 19.22
C THR A 43 24.77 34.30 19.86
N TYR A 44 23.87 34.35 20.84
CA TYR A 44 23.24 33.18 21.43
C TYR A 44 21.88 32.93 20.78
N GLU A 45 21.64 31.70 20.34
CA GLU A 45 20.40 31.30 19.67
C GLU A 45 19.75 30.13 20.42
N GLN A 46 18.41 30.23 20.56
CA GLN A 46 17.56 29.17 21.08
C GLN A 46 16.53 28.78 20.02
N GLU A 47 16.53 27.50 19.65
CA GLU A 47 15.60 26.97 18.65
C GLU A 47 14.93 25.71 19.20
N SER A 48 13.60 25.64 19.09
CA SER A 48 12.88 24.40 19.39
C SER A 48 13.30 23.31 18.40
N THR A 49 13.36 22.07 18.87
CA THR A 49 13.64 20.88 18.07
C THR A 49 12.65 19.78 18.44
N CYS A 50 12.44 18.84 17.53
CA CYS A 50 11.68 17.63 17.80
C CYS A 50 12.62 16.45 17.94
N TYR A 51 12.22 15.43 18.72
CA TYR A 51 12.98 14.21 18.89
C TYR A 51 12.12 13.00 18.53
N ASP A 52 12.57 12.22 17.55
CA ASP A 52 11.94 10.96 17.15
C ASP A 52 13.02 9.93 16.83
N ASN A 53 12.88 8.71 17.34
CA ASN A 53 13.75 7.57 17.05
C ASN A 53 15.28 7.84 17.15
N GLY A 54 15.71 8.65 18.12
CA GLY A 54 17.14 8.94 18.30
C GLY A 54 17.67 10.15 17.52
N ILE A 55 16.83 10.79 16.71
CA ILE A 55 17.20 11.89 15.83
C ILE A 55 16.52 13.18 16.29
N HIS A 56 17.28 14.27 16.26
CA HIS A 56 16.75 15.62 16.47
C HIS A 56 16.46 16.27 15.13
N TYR A 57 15.24 16.81 15.00
CA TYR A 57 14.75 17.49 13.80
C TYR A 57 14.57 18.97 14.08
N ASP A 58 14.89 19.79 13.08
CA ASP A 58 14.71 21.23 13.16
C ASP A 58 13.26 21.62 12.84
N VAL A 59 12.77 22.72 13.43
CA VAL A 59 11.43 23.21 13.13
C VAL A 59 11.30 23.52 11.64
N GLY A 60 10.25 22.97 11.02
CA GLY A 60 10.02 23.01 9.58
C GLY A 60 10.58 21.79 8.83
N GLU A 61 11.35 20.92 9.48
CA GLU A 61 11.87 19.71 8.86
C GLU A 61 10.77 18.65 8.73
N HIS A 62 10.67 18.07 7.53
CA HIS A 62 9.77 16.95 7.25
C HIS A 62 10.55 15.65 7.26
N PHE A 63 9.96 14.62 7.88
CA PHE A 63 10.58 13.31 7.97
C PHE A 63 9.54 12.19 7.90
N ARG A 64 10.02 10.99 7.59
CA ARG A 64 9.19 9.79 7.42
C ARG A 64 9.29 8.90 8.66
N ASN A 65 8.16 8.55 9.24
CA ASN A 65 8.04 7.48 10.22
C ASN A 65 6.97 6.49 9.74
N GLY A 66 7.42 5.34 9.25
CA GLY A 66 6.57 4.33 8.63
C GLY A 66 5.82 4.85 7.39
N SER A 67 4.49 4.90 7.49
CA SER A 67 3.61 5.38 6.42
C SER A 67 3.22 6.86 6.57
N PHE A 68 3.76 7.57 7.55
CA PHE A 68 3.36 8.94 7.84
C PHE A 68 4.43 9.94 7.40
N VAL A 69 3.95 11.09 6.90
CA VAL A 69 4.73 12.30 6.67
C VAL A 69 4.57 13.15 7.93
N LEU A 70 5.67 13.37 8.64
CA LEU A 70 5.70 14.16 9.85
C LEU A 70 6.44 15.45 9.59
N VAL A 71 6.07 16.48 10.33
CA VAL A 71 6.79 17.76 10.35
C VAL A 71 7.08 18.13 11.79
N CYS A 72 8.30 18.60 12.04
CA CYS A 72 8.63 19.21 13.32
C CYS A 72 8.08 20.65 13.37
N GLN A 73 7.18 20.92 14.29
CA GLN A 73 6.64 22.26 14.56
C GLN A 73 7.16 22.76 15.91
N LYS A 74 6.90 24.04 16.23
CA LYS A 74 7.36 24.66 17.48
C LYS A 74 6.77 24.00 18.73
N ASP A 75 5.59 23.42 18.60
CA ASP A 75 4.81 22.74 19.64
C ASP A 75 4.97 21.22 19.63
N GLY A 76 5.73 20.66 18.68
CA GLY A 76 6.06 19.24 18.63
C GLY A 76 5.92 18.65 17.23
N ILE A 77 5.82 17.32 17.16
CA ILE A 77 5.70 16.59 15.91
C ILE A 77 4.23 16.50 15.52
N THR A 78 3.92 16.85 14.27
CA THR A 78 2.58 16.69 13.71
C THR A 78 2.62 15.81 12.47
N ILE A 79 1.51 15.13 12.18
CA ILE A 79 1.34 14.32 10.96
C ILE A 79 0.63 15.19 9.92
N GLU A 80 1.27 15.45 8.79
CA GLU A 80 0.69 16.22 7.69
C GLU A 80 0.10 15.34 6.59
N GLY A 81 0.56 14.09 6.49
CA GLY A 81 0.10 13.18 5.46
C GLY A 81 0.54 11.74 5.65
N CYS A 82 0.22 10.95 4.64
CA CYS A 82 0.57 9.54 4.54
C CYS A 82 1.29 9.27 3.22
N TYR A 83 2.31 8.42 3.23
CA TYR A 83 2.94 7.90 2.02
C TYR A 83 2.08 6.77 1.44
N ALA A 84 1.75 6.87 0.15
CA ALA A 84 1.15 5.76 -0.57
C ALA A 84 2.12 4.57 -0.60
N ARG A 85 1.57 3.36 -0.48
CA ARG A 85 2.28 2.11 -0.18
C ARG A 85 3.52 1.92 -1.06
N ASN A 86 4.71 1.90 -0.43
CA ASN A 86 6.01 1.72 -1.10
C ASN A 86 6.33 2.77 -2.17
N THR A 87 5.80 3.98 -2.04
CA THR A 87 6.10 5.11 -2.93
C THR A 87 6.47 6.36 -2.11
N ASP A 88 6.94 7.40 -2.80
CA ASP A 88 7.13 8.74 -2.24
C ASP A 88 5.93 9.66 -2.48
N ILE A 89 4.82 9.13 -3.02
CA ILE A 89 3.60 9.90 -3.22
C ILE A 89 2.94 10.15 -1.87
N THR A 90 2.72 11.42 -1.54
CA THR A 90 2.07 11.83 -0.29
C THR A 90 0.58 12.07 -0.48
N ILE A 91 -0.18 11.79 0.57
CA ILE A 91 -1.63 11.96 0.67
C ILE A 91 -1.89 12.84 1.89
N PRO A 92 -2.39 14.07 1.74
CA PRO A 92 -2.67 14.94 2.87
C PRO A 92 -3.63 14.30 3.89
N VAL A 93 -3.46 14.62 5.17
CA VAL A 93 -4.41 14.22 6.21
C VAL A 93 -5.81 14.71 5.88
N GLY A 94 -6.81 13.86 6.12
CA GLY A 94 -8.21 14.11 5.80
C GLY A 94 -8.58 13.84 4.34
N THR A 95 -7.64 13.35 3.53
CA THR A 95 -7.88 13.11 2.10
C THR A 95 -7.65 11.65 1.70
N GLU A 96 -8.12 11.33 0.49
CA GLU A 96 -7.91 10.06 -0.16
C GLU A 96 -7.44 10.26 -1.60
N ARG A 97 -6.70 9.27 -2.10
CA ARG A 97 -6.17 9.28 -3.46
C ARG A 97 -6.09 7.87 -4.01
N ILE A 98 -6.47 7.72 -5.28
CA ILE A 98 -6.23 6.50 -6.03
C ILE A 98 -4.79 6.55 -6.56
N VAL A 99 -4.00 5.55 -6.21
CA VAL A 99 -2.65 5.33 -6.76
C VAL A 99 -2.63 3.88 -7.26
N GLU A 100 -2.37 3.72 -8.56
CA GLU A 100 -2.50 2.43 -9.26
C GLU A 100 -3.90 1.80 -9.02
N HIS A 101 -3.93 0.59 -8.45
CA HIS A 101 -5.16 -0.16 -8.16
C HIS A 101 -5.61 0.00 -6.70
N TYR A 102 -5.07 0.94 -5.94
CA TYR A 102 -5.40 1.08 -4.52
C TYR A 102 -6.00 2.45 -4.21
N LEU A 103 -7.11 2.43 -3.47
CA LEU A 103 -7.65 3.61 -2.81
C LEU A 103 -6.90 3.78 -1.49
N HIS A 104 -6.07 4.80 -1.43
CA HIS A 104 -5.34 5.16 -0.23
C HIS A 104 -6.09 6.25 0.53
N LYS A 105 -6.29 6.05 1.83
CA LYS A 105 -6.95 7.02 2.72
C LYS A 105 -6.02 7.40 3.86
N CYS A 106 -5.85 8.71 4.07
CA CYS A 106 -5.12 9.27 5.21
C CYS A 106 -6.13 9.95 6.13
N GLU A 107 -6.79 9.16 6.98
CA GLU A 107 -7.96 9.58 7.75
C GLU A 107 -7.55 10.24 9.06
N LEU A 108 -8.07 11.44 9.31
CA LEU A 108 -8.00 12.06 10.63
C LEU A 108 -9.07 11.44 11.54
N LEU A 109 -8.62 10.84 12.64
CA LEU A 109 -9.46 10.30 13.71
C LEU A 109 -9.55 11.31 14.86
N ASP A 110 -10.38 10.98 15.85
CA ASP A 110 -10.50 11.77 17.08
C ASP A 110 -9.14 11.96 17.78
N GLN A 111 -9.02 13.09 18.48
CA GLN A 111 -7.83 13.46 19.27
C GLN A 111 -6.54 13.59 18.44
N GLY A 112 -6.64 13.96 17.15
CA GLY A 112 -5.47 14.22 16.30
C GLY A 112 -4.73 12.96 15.84
N ARG A 113 -5.31 11.78 16.05
CA ARG A 113 -4.74 10.52 15.56
C ARG A 113 -4.98 10.41 14.06
N VAL A 114 -4.03 9.83 13.33
CA VAL A 114 -4.17 9.59 11.89
C VAL A 114 -4.16 8.09 11.61
N ARG A 115 -5.06 7.62 10.74
CA ARG A 115 -5.10 6.25 10.24
C ARG A 115 -4.84 6.23 8.74
N TYR A 116 -3.86 5.44 8.34
CA TYR A 116 -3.61 5.14 6.95
C TYR A 116 -4.23 3.80 6.56
N THR A 117 -4.99 3.77 5.46
CA THR A 117 -5.47 2.52 4.84
C THR A 117 -5.20 2.53 3.33
N ALA A 118 -4.99 1.34 2.77
CA ALA A 118 -4.83 1.13 1.33
C ALA A 118 -5.66 -0.07 0.92
N ASN A 119 -6.75 0.17 0.19
CA ASN A 119 -7.70 -0.87 -0.20
C ASN A 119 -7.63 -1.09 -1.71
N LEU A 120 -7.56 -2.35 -2.14
CA LEU A 120 -7.60 -2.70 -3.55
C LEU A 120 -8.95 -2.27 -4.16
N ILE A 121 -8.89 -1.57 -5.30
CA ILE A 121 -10.04 -1.24 -6.13
C ILE A 121 -10.16 -2.32 -7.20
N GLY A 122 -11.32 -2.97 -7.25
CA GLY A 122 -11.54 -4.13 -8.10
C GLY A 122 -10.91 -5.40 -7.53
N CYS A 123 -10.42 -6.27 -8.39
CA CYS A 123 -9.99 -7.62 -8.04
C CYS A 123 -8.56 -7.87 -8.50
N LYS A 124 -7.88 -8.77 -7.79
CA LYS A 124 -6.59 -9.32 -8.21
C LYS A 124 -6.74 -10.82 -8.42
N LYS A 125 -6.37 -11.30 -9.60
CA LYS A 125 -6.21 -12.73 -9.88
C LYS A 125 -4.81 -12.95 -10.42
N ASP A 126 -4.06 -13.83 -9.76
CA ASP A 126 -2.64 -14.07 -10.04
C ASP A 126 -1.84 -12.75 -9.97
N ASN A 127 -1.26 -12.30 -11.09
CA ASN A 127 -0.52 -11.03 -11.19
C ASN A 127 -1.29 -9.92 -11.92
N GLU A 128 -2.55 -10.15 -12.27
CA GLU A 128 -3.37 -9.20 -13.03
C GLU A 128 -4.44 -8.54 -12.16
N PHE A 129 -4.78 -7.30 -12.51
CA PHE A 129 -5.80 -6.49 -11.85
C PHE A 129 -7.00 -6.30 -12.78
N PHE A 130 -8.18 -6.38 -12.19
CA PHE A 130 -9.46 -6.30 -12.91
C PHE A 130 -10.32 -5.23 -12.26
N ASN A 131 -10.91 -4.37 -13.09
CA ASN A 131 -11.84 -3.35 -12.64
C ASN A 131 -13.12 -3.99 -12.09
N GLU A 132 -13.80 -3.27 -11.21
CA GLU A 132 -15.12 -3.66 -10.74
C GLU A 132 -16.08 -3.91 -11.91
N GLY A 133 -16.83 -5.01 -11.85
CA GLY A 133 -17.76 -5.44 -12.89
C GLY A 133 -17.12 -6.08 -14.11
N GLN A 134 -15.79 -5.99 -14.27
CA GLN A 134 -15.08 -6.55 -15.41
C GLN A 134 -15.29 -8.06 -15.50
N ILE A 135 -15.60 -8.52 -16.71
CA ILE A 135 -15.71 -9.93 -17.06
C ILE A 135 -14.53 -10.30 -17.94
N TRP A 136 -13.86 -11.40 -17.63
CA TRP A 136 -12.76 -11.92 -18.43
C TRP A 136 -12.81 -13.44 -18.50
N THR A 137 -12.09 -14.00 -19.47
CA THR A 137 -11.94 -15.45 -19.63
C THR A 137 -10.45 -15.77 -19.55
N SER A 138 -10.09 -16.76 -18.75
CA SER A 138 -8.73 -17.30 -18.65
C SER A 138 -8.84 -18.81 -18.85
N GLU A 139 -8.11 -19.31 -19.85
CA GLU A 139 -8.33 -20.65 -20.42
C GLU A 139 -9.81 -20.85 -20.79
N HIS A 140 -10.47 -21.86 -20.22
CA HIS A 140 -11.88 -22.13 -20.44
C HIS A 140 -12.81 -21.58 -19.36
N ILE A 141 -12.31 -20.77 -18.41
CA ILE A 141 -13.11 -20.33 -17.26
C ILE A 141 -13.41 -18.83 -17.39
N ARG A 142 -14.69 -18.48 -17.26
CA ARG A 142 -15.16 -17.09 -17.27
C ARG A 142 -15.36 -16.57 -15.86
N TYR A 143 -14.74 -15.44 -15.58
CA TYR A 143 -14.72 -14.78 -14.28
C TYR A 143 -15.41 -13.42 -14.34
N GLN A 144 -15.81 -12.92 -13.18
CA GLN A 144 -16.25 -11.56 -12.98
C GLN A 144 -15.64 -10.99 -11.71
N CYS A 145 -15.18 -9.75 -11.77
CA CYS A 145 -14.81 -8.99 -10.58
C CYS A 145 -16.07 -8.35 -10.01
N THR A 146 -16.41 -8.70 -8.77
CA THR A 146 -17.58 -8.13 -8.10
C THR A 146 -17.27 -6.77 -7.48
N SER A 147 -18.32 -6.02 -7.14
CA SER A 147 -18.22 -4.74 -6.42
C SER A 147 -17.61 -4.86 -5.01
N TYR A 148 -17.53 -6.07 -4.47
CA TYR A 148 -16.89 -6.34 -3.19
C TYR A 148 -15.42 -6.76 -3.33
N GLY A 149 -14.83 -6.64 -4.52
CA GLY A 149 -13.44 -7.04 -4.79
C GLY A 149 -13.22 -8.56 -4.82
N ILE A 150 -14.30 -9.35 -4.94
CA ILE A 150 -14.26 -10.81 -5.02
C ILE A 150 -14.27 -11.26 -6.48
N VAL A 151 -13.35 -12.14 -6.84
CA VAL A 151 -13.36 -12.84 -8.14
C VAL A 151 -14.39 -13.97 -8.11
N ARG A 152 -15.46 -13.84 -8.89
CA ARG A 152 -16.51 -14.85 -9.04
C ARG A 152 -16.31 -15.65 -10.31
N VAL A 153 -16.42 -16.97 -10.23
CA VAL A 153 -16.53 -17.84 -11.42
C VAL A 153 -17.98 -17.79 -11.91
N LEU A 154 -18.17 -17.42 -13.18
CA LEU A 154 -19.49 -17.41 -13.82
C LEU A 154 -19.80 -18.75 -14.49
N GLY A 155 -18.80 -19.36 -15.11
CA GLY A 155 -18.97 -20.58 -15.89
C GLY A 155 -17.77 -20.85 -16.77
N CYS A 156 -17.97 -21.67 -17.79
CA CYS A 156 -16.94 -22.09 -18.72
C CYS A 156 -17.27 -21.64 -20.15
N VAL A 157 -16.24 -21.53 -20.98
CA VAL A 157 -16.34 -21.07 -22.36
C VAL A 157 -15.54 -22.02 -23.25
N ASP A 158 -16.18 -22.52 -24.30
CA ASP A 158 -15.47 -23.31 -25.29
C ASP A 158 -14.69 -22.44 -26.29
N ASP A 159 -13.89 -23.08 -27.15
CA ASP A 159 -13.08 -22.41 -28.18
C ASP A 159 -13.92 -21.59 -29.18
N ASN A 160 -15.21 -21.87 -29.31
CA ASN A 160 -16.15 -21.22 -30.22
C ASN A 160 -16.99 -20.13 -29.52
N GLY A 161 -16.76 -19.88 -28.22
CA GLY A 161 -17.48 -18.89 -27.43
C GLY A 161 -18.77 -19.40 -26.78
N LEU A 162 -19.11 -20.69 -26.88
CA LEU A 162 -20.23 -21.29 -26.16
C LEU A 162 -20.02 -21.15 -24.65
N PHE A 163 -20.94 -20.46 -23.99
CA PHE A 163 -20.92 -20.30 -22.55
C PHE A 163 -21.77 -21.37 -21.85
N VAL A 164 -21.18 -22.01 -20.85
CA VAL A 164 -21.84 -22.98 -19.97
C VAL A 164 -21.76 -22.45 -18.54
N GLU A 165 -22.89 -22.10 -17.95
CA GLU A 165 -22.95 -21.63 -16.56
C GLU A 165 -22.38 -22.67 -15.58
N LEU A 166 -21.71 -22.22 -14.52
CA LEU A 166 -21.14 -23.12 -13.51
C LEU A 166 -22.22 -24.05 -12.92
N GLY A 167 -21.95 -25.35 -12.93
CA GLY A 167 -22.87 -26.40 -12.49
C GLY A 167 -23.84 -26.89 -13.57
N ARG A 168 -23.76 -26.35 -14.79
CA ARG A 168 -24.56 -26.80 -15.94
C ARG A 168 -23.77 -27.73 -16.85
N ASP A 169 -24.54 -28.61 -17.48
CA ASP A 169 -24.11 -29.48 -18.57
C ASP A 169 -25.02 -29.20 -19.79
N VAL A 170 -24.45 -29.12 -20.99
CA VAL A 170 -25.21 -28.93 -22.24
C VAL A 170 -24.76 -29.91 -23.31
N LEU A 171 -25.70 -30.42 -24.11
CA LEU A 171 -25.41 -31.24 -25.29
C LEU A 171 -25.63 -30.39 -26.54
N MET A 172 -24.56 -30.11 -27.28
CA MET A 172 -24.64 -29.36 -28.54
C MET A 172 -23.81 -30.07 -29.60
N ARG A 173 -24.40 -30.29 -30.78
CA ARG A 173 -23.72 -30.93 -31.93
C ARG A 173 -23.04 -32.26 -31.56
N ASN A 174 -23.74 -33.12 -30.81
CA ASN A 174 -23.22 -34.41 -30.32
C ASN A 174 -21.99 -34.30 -29.40
N ILE A 175 -21.77 -33.15 -28.75
CA ILE A 175 -20.72 -32.94 -27.75
C ILE A 175 -21.38 -32.49 -26.45
N VAL A 176 -21.07 -33.17 -25.35
CA VAL A 176 -21.42 -32.72 -24.01
C VAL A 176 -20.37 -31.72 -23.56
N HIS A 177 -20.80 -30.56 -23.10
CA HIS A 177 -19.97 -29.52 -22.49
C HIS A 177 -20.39 -29.39 -21.03
N ARG A 178 -19.43 -29.57 -20.12
CA ARG A 178 -19.65 -29.56 -18.67
C ARG A 178 -18.81 -28.49 -18.02
N CYS A 179 -19.43 -27.73 -17.13
CA CYS A 179 -18.73 -26.77 -16.28
C CYS A 179 -19.04 -27.09 -14.82
N TYR A 180 -18.09 -27.65 -14.08
CA TYR A 180 -18.32 -28.06 -12.71
C TYR A 180 -17.12 -27.75 -11.82
N ARG A 181 -17.30 -27.92 -10.51
CA ARG A 181 -16.24 -27.66 -9.53
C ARG A 181 -15.83 -28.97 -8.86
N VAL A 182 -14.53 -29.20 -8.80
CA VAL A 182 -13.91 -30.26 -8.01
C VAL A 182 -13.08 -29.54 -6.93
N ASP A 183 -13.51 -29.65 -5.68
CA ASP A 183 -12.99 -28.88 -4.54
C ASP A 183 -12.93 -27.36 -4.79
N LYS A 184 -11.73 -26.84 -5.05
CA LYS A 184 -11.47 -25.43 -5.32
C LYS A 184 -11.26 -25.11 -6.80
N THR A 185 -11.18 -26.14 -7.65
CA THR A 185 -10.86 -26.01 -9.07
C THR A 185 -12.13 -26.06 -9.89
N THR A 186 -12.29 -25.09 -10.80
CA THR A 186 -13.35 -25.16 -11.81
C THR A 186 -12.81 -25.91 -13.01
N VAL A 187 -13.55 -26.92 -13.46
CA VAL A 187 -13.17 -27.81 -14.55
C VAL A 187 -14.16 -27.61 -15.69
N TYR A 188 -13.60 -27.34 -16.87
CA TYR A 188 -14.31 -27.46 -18.12
C TYR A 188 -13.97 -28.80 -18.74
N HIS A 189 -14.97 -29.63 -19.01
CA HIS A 189 -14.79 -30.95 -19.62
C HIS A 189 -15.76 -31.08 -20.79
N ARG A 190 -15.23 -31.51 -21.95
CA ARG A 190 -16.03 -31.84 -23.12
C ARG A 190 -15.74 -33.23 -23.65
N PHE A 191 -16.78 -33.92 -24.11
CA PHE A 191 -16.65 -35.24 -24.73
C PHE A 191 -17.78 -35.53 -25.71
N ALA A 192 -17.52 -36.43 -26.66
CA ALA A 192 -18.51 -36.82 -27.67
C ALA A 192 -19.66 -37.64 -27.05
N CYS A 193 -20.88 -37.37 -27.52
CA CYS A 193 -22.13 -38.00 -27.14
C CYS A 193 -23.01 -38.12 -28.39
N VAL A 194 -22.72 -39.15 -29.20
CA VAL A 194 -23.39 -39.35 -30.49
C VAL A 194 -24.61 -40.25 -30.30
N GLY A 195 -25.78 -39.79 -30.78
CA GLY A 195 -27.01 -40.60 -30.81
C GLY A 195 -27.61 -40.92 -29.44
N ARG A 196 -27.22 -40.18 -28.40
CA ARG A 196 -27.67 -40.36 -27.01
C ARG A 196 -28.15 -39.03 -26.44
N THR A 197 -28.95 -39.09 -25.39
CA THR A 197 -29.39 -37.90 -24.64
C THR A 197 -28.28 -37.40 -23.71
N LEU A 198 -28.36 -36.13 -23.30
CA LEU A 198 -27.44 -35.53 -22.33
C LEU A 198 -27.38 -36.34 -21.02
N ALA A 199 -28.53 -36.75 -20.49
CA ALA A 199 -28.62 -37.51 -19.25
C ALA A 199 -27.90 -38.87 -19.36
N GLU A 200 -28.10 -39.59 -20.47
CA GLU A 200 -27.42 -40.85 -20.73
C GLU A 200 -25.89 -40.68 -20.77
N CYS A 201 -25.41 -39.62 -21.42
CA CYS A 201 -23.97 -39.37 -21.56
C CYS A 201 -23.29 -38.90 -20.27
N ILE A 202 -23.99 -38.18 -19.41
CA ILE A 202 -23.45 -37.76 -18.10
C ILE A 202 -23.33 -38.93 -17.13
N LEU A 203 -24.25 -39.90 -17.17
CA LEU A 203 -24.25 -41.07 -16.28
C LEU A 203 -23.19 -42.11 -16.63
N THR A 204 -22.80 -42.17 -17.91
CA THR A 204 -21.71 -43.03 -18.39
C THR A 204 -20.68 -42.17 -19.14
N PRO A 205 -19.97 -41.27 -18.46
CA PRO A 205 -18.94 -40.49 -19.12
C PRO A 205 -17.83 -41.43 -19.60
N PRO A 206 -17.19 -41.15 -20.74
CA PRO A 206 -16.01 -41.91 -21.15
C PRO A 206 -14.96 -41.83 -20.04
N VAL A 207 -14.39 -42.98 -19.66
CA VAL A 207 -13.31 -43.05 -18.67
C VAL A 207 -12.10 -42.32 -19.24
N GLU A 208 -11.74 -41.17 -18.67
CA GLU A 208 -10.47 -40.50 -19.00
C GLU A 208 -9.33 -41.46 -18.63
N ARG A 209 -8.57 -41.91 -19.62
CA ARG A 209 -7.25 -42.50 -19.35
C ARG A 209 -6.36 -41.35 -18.89
N LEU A 210 -6.02 -41.34 -17.60
CA LEU A 210 -4.95 -40.48 -17.08
C LEU A 210 -3.72 -40.63 -17.99
N PRO A 211 -3.07 -39.54 -18.43
CA PRO A 211 -1.80 -39.65 -19.11
C PRO A 211 -0.79 -40.34 -18.17
N PRO A 212 0.12 -41.17 -18.69
CA PRO A 212 1.14 -41.82 -17.87
C PRO A 212 1.95 -40.74 -17.16
N ILE A 213 2.10 -40.91 -15.85
CA ILE A 213 2.97 -40.08 -15.01
C ILE A 213 4.38 -40.21 -15.58
N SER A 214 4.85 -39.16 -16.24
CA SER A 214 6.26 -39.05 -16.62
C SER A 214 7.07 -38.82 -15.35
N GLN A 215 7.78 -39.85 -14.89
CA GLN A 215 8.79 -39.71 -13.86
C GLN A 215 10.02 -39.04 -14.48
N THR A 216 10.35 -37.84 -14.00
CA THR A 216 11.69 -37.22 -14.09
C THR A 216 11.97 -36.55 -12.77
#